data_AF-A0A451DD90-F1
#
_entry.id   AF-A0A451DD90-F1
#
_cell.length_a   1.000
_cell.length_b   1.000
_cell.length_c   1.000
_cell.angle_alpha   90.00
_cell.angle_beta   90.00
_cell.angle_gamma   90.00
#
_symmetry.space_group_name_H-M   'P 1'
#
loop_
_entity.id
_entity.type
_entity.pdbx_description
1 polymer ?
#
loop_
_entity_poly.entity_id
_entity_poly.type
_entity_poly.pdbx_seq_one_letter_code
_entity_poly.pdbx_strand_id
1 'polypeptide(L)'
;MNSYKIFQKKKKKSEIYQWLGAVILLVIAVAGTIGYHDIPLPLHILCIMILIIAAASLALLTTLGKLVLTFVQQSYTEVRKIIWPTRQETLHTTLIVTVVTAIMSLILWGLDGILVRLVSFITGLRF
;
A
#
# COMPACT_ATOMS: atom_id res chain seq x y z
N MET A 1 22.79 35.74 -7.17
CA MET A 1 21.87 34.81 -7.85
C MET A 1 22.53 33.60 -8.54
N ASN A 2 23.83 33.30 -8.38
CA ASN A 2 24.47 32.21 -9.15
C ASN A 2 25.19 31.14 -8.31
N SER A 3 25.37 31.35 -7.01
CA SER A 3 26.15 30.44 -6.16
C SER A 3 25.41 29.15 -5.80
N TYR A 4 24.09 29.22 -5.57
CA TYR A 4 23.26 28.05 -5.20
C TYR A 4 23.17 26.98 -6.30
N LYS A 5 23.21 27.38 -7.58
CA LYS A 5 23.17 26.44 -8.72
C LYS A 5 24.44 25.60 -8.81
N ILE A 6 25.58 26.12 -8.38
CA ILE A 6 26.88 25.44 -8.45
C ILE A 6 26.93 24.30 -7.42
N PHE A 7 26.43 24.55 -6.21
CA PHE A 7 26.30 23.53 -5.16
C PHE A 7 25.28 22.44 -5.52
N GLN A 8 24.13 22.81 -6.10
CA GLN A 8 23.16 21.86 -6.66
C GLN A 8 23.77 21.00 -7.77
N LYS A 9 24.52 21.59 -8.71
CA LYS A 9 25.16 20.87 -9.82
C LYS A 9 26.28 19.94 -9.35
N LYS A 10 27.04 20.32 -8.30
CA LYS A 10 28.08 19.47 -7.69
C LYS A 10 27.46 18.27 -6.96
N LYS A 11 26.38 18.50 -6.21
CA LYS A 11 25.65 17.46 -5.45
C LYS A 11 24.94 16.46 -6.39
N LYS A 12 24.33 16.94 -7.46
CA LYS A 12 23.68 16.11 -8.50
C LYS A 12 24.70 15.25 -9.28
N LYS A 13 25.91 15.78 -9.55
CA LYS A 13 26.98 14.99 -10.18
C LYS A 13 27.50 13.89 -9.26
N SER A 14 27.68 14.13 -7.96
CA SER A 14 28.15 13.10 -7.02
C SER A 14 27.14 11.96 -6.84
N GLU A 15 25.84 12.26 -6.88
CA GLU A 15 24.78 11.25 -6.79
C GLU A 15 24.77 10.32 -8.00
N ILE A 16 24.99 10.86 -9.21
CA ILE A 16 25.06 10.08 -10.44
C ILE A 16 26.14 9.00 -10.36
N TYR A 17 27.31 9.28 -9.78
CA TYR A 17 28.36 8.27 -9.62
C TYR A 17 27.96 7.14 -8.64
N GLN A 18 27.21 7.46 -7.59
CA GLN A 18 26.73 6.46 -6.63
C GLN A 18 25.67 5.55 -7.25
N TRP A 19 24.76 6.12 -8.06
CA TRP A 19 23.78 5.36 -8.83
C TRP A 19 24.43 4.51 -9.93
N LEU A 20 25.44 5.04 -10.63
CA LEU A 20 26.21 4.30 -11.64
C LEU A 20 26.92 3.10 -11.01
N GLY A 21 27.51 3.27 -9.82
CA GLY A 21 28.14 2.19 -9.06
C GLY A 21 27.15 1.09 -8.64
N ALA A 22 25.96 1.46 -8.18
CA ALA A 22 24.90 0.49 -7.82
C ALA A 22 24.43 -0.31 -9.05
N VAL A 23 24.26 0.34 -10.20
CA VAL A 23 23.87 -0.30 -11.45
C VAL A 23 24.96 -1.23 -11.96
N ILE A 24 26.24 -0.82 -11.91
CA ILE A 24 27.37 -1.67 -12.29
C ILE A 24 27.44 -2.92 -11.41
N LEU A 25 27.25 -2.78 -10.08
CA LEU A 25 27.20 -3.91 -9.15
C LEU A 25 26.05 -4.88 -9.48
N LEU A 26 24.86 -4.37 -9.82
CA LEU A 26 23.73 -5.19 -10.25
C LEU A 26 23.98 -5.88 -11.61
N VAL A 27 24.64 -5.21 -12.54
CA VAL A 27 24.97 -5.81 -13.85
C VAL A 27 26.01 -6.92 -13.68
N ILE A 28 27.01 -6.73 -12.82
CA ILE A 28 28.01 -7.76 -12.48
C ILE A 28 27.34 -8.97 -11.80
N ALA A 29 26.37 -8.72 -10.91
CA ALA A 29 25.58 -9.77 -10.27
C ALA A 29 24.85 -10.65 -11.30
N VAL A 30 24.11 -10.01 -12.22
CA VAL A 30 23.32 -10.71 -13.23
C VAL A 30 24.23 -11.44 -14.21
N ALA A 31 25.31 -10.80 -14.68
CA ALA A 31 26.28 -11.42 -15.58
C ALA A 31 26.99 -12.63 -14.94
N GLY A 32 27.35 -12.53 -13.65
CA GLY A 32 27.91 -13.64 -12.89
C GLY A 32 26.92 -14.80 -12.69
N THR A 33 25.61 -14.53 -12.71
CA THR A 33 24.60 -15.60 -12.62
C THR A 33 24.42 -16.33 -13.95
N ILE A 34 24.61 -15.65 -15.09
CA ILE A 34 24.44 -16.22 -16.44
C ILE A 34 25.64 -17.10 -16.84
N GLY A 35 26.85 -16.75 -16.41
CA GLY A 35 28.08 -17.46 -16.80
C GLY A 35 28.31 -18.81 -16.10
N TYR A 36 27.64 -19.07 -14.98
CA TYR A 36 27.87 -20.27 -14.16
C TYR A 36 26.66 -21.21 -14.23
N HIS A 37 26.64 -22.07 -15.26
CA HIS A 37 25.55 -23.02 -15.50
C HIS A 37 25.62 -24.27 -14.60
N ASP A 38 26.77 -24.54 -13.98
CA ASP A 38 27.06 -25.78 -13.24
C ASP A 38 26.98 -25.66 -11.70
N ILE A 39 26.54 -24.51 -11.17
CA ILE A 39 26.45 -24.28 -9.73
C ILE A 39 25.09 -24.80 -9.19
N PRO A 40 25.06 -25.48 -8.02
CA PRO A 40 23.83 -25.95 -7.42
C PRO A 40 22.88 -24.80 -7.04
N LEU A 41 21.58 -25.00 -7.29
CA LEU A 41 20.48 -24.02 -7.15
C LEU A 41 20.50 -23.12 -5.89
N PRO A 42 20.88 -23.58 -4.68
CA PRO A 42 20.86 -22.75 -3.49
C PRO A 42 21.84 -21.56 -3.53
N LEU A 43 22.99 -21.71 -4.20
CA LEU A 43 24.02 -20.67 -4.24
C LEU A 43 23.61 -19.48 -5.10
N HIS A 44 22.84 -19.70 -6.18
CA HIS A 44 22.33 -18.61 -7.02
C HIS A 44 21.37 -17.70 -6.24
N ILE A 45 20.46 -18.31 -5.49
CA ILE A 45 19.46 -17.59 -4.67
C ILE A 45 20.16 -16.75 -3.60
N LEU A 46 21.20 -17.29 -2.96
CA LEU A 46 21.96 -16.59 -1.92
C LEU A 46 22.75 -15.40 -2.50
N CYS A 47 23.36 -15.57 -3.67
CA CYS A 47 24.11 -14.50 -4.35
C CYS A 47 23.18 -13.33 -4.75
N ILE A 48 22.02 -13.65 -5.32
CA ILE A 48 21.00 -12.66 -5.70
C ILE A 48 20.48 -11.93 -4.44
N MET A 49 20.21 -12.64 -3.35
CA MET A 49 19.71 -12.03 -2.11
C MET A 49 20.72 -11.05 -1.51
N ILE A 50 22.00 -11.40 -1.46
CA ILE A 50 23.07 -10.50 -0.97
C ILE A 50 23.16 -9.24 -1.83
N LEU A 51 23.02 -9.37 -3.15
CA LEU A 51 23.14 -8.25 -4.09
C LEU A 51 21.93 -7.31 -4.04
N ILE A 52 20.72 -7.85 -3.87
CA ILE A 52 19.52 -7.04 -3.61
C ILE A 52 19.67 -6.25 -2.31
N ILE A 53 20.17 -6.89 -1.24
CA ILE A 53 20.41 -6.23 0.04
C ILE A 53 21.46 -5.12 -0.10
N ALA A 54 22.57 -5.37 -0.82
CA ALA A 54 23.61 -4.39 -1.08
C ALA A 54 23.11 -3.19 -1.90
N ALA A 55 22.33 -3.45 -2.96
CA ALA A 55 21.72 -2.42 -3.80
C ALA A 55 20.69 -1.58 -3.02
N ALA A 56 19.84 -2.22 -2.22
CA ALA A 56 18.90 -1.52 -1.34
C ALA A 56 19.62 -0.65 -0.31
N SER A 57 20.72 -1.15 0.27
CA SER A 57 21.55 -0.40 1.21
C SER A 57 22.16 0.85 0.56
N LEU A 58 22.72 0.73 -0.64
CA LEU A 58 23.24 1.88 -1.40
C LEU A 58 22.12 2.88 -1.75
N ALA A 59 20.95 2.39 -2.16
CA ALA A 59 19.81 3.24 -2.49
C ALA A 59 19.32 4.05 -1.27
N LEU A 60 19.26 3.43 -0.09
CA LEU A 60 18.88 4.11 1.17
C LEU A 60 19.92 5.15 1.61
N LEU A 61 21.20 4.90 1.36
CA LEU A 61 22.29 5.83 1.69
C LEU A 61 22.37 7.04 0.75
N THR A 62 21.66 7.00 -0.39
CA THR A 62 21.64 8.09 -1.38
C THR A 62 20.73 9.24 -0.93
N THR A 63 20.89 10.43 -1.51
CA THR A 63 20.15 11.65 -1.11
C THR A 63 18.64 11.53 -1.28
N LEU A 64 18.17 10.73 -2.24
CA LEU A 64 16.77 10.33 -2.37
C LEU A 64 16.32 9.44 -1.20
N GLY A 65 17.15 8.48 -0.76
CA GLY A 65 16.87 7.63 0.40
C GLY A 65 16.75 8.43 1.70
N LYS A 66 17.66 9.39 1.92
CA LYS A 66 17.57 10.31 3.08
C LYS A 66 16.32 11.18 3.04
N LEU A 67 15.93 11.68 1.87
CA LEU A 67 14.68 12.42 1.68
C LEU A 67 13.47 11.56 2.05
N VAL A 68 13.39 10.33 1.53
CA VAL A 68 12.30 9.40 1.84
C VAL A 68 12.26 9.08 3.34
N LEU A 69 13.41 8.86 3.98
CA LEU A 69 13.47 8.64 5.43
C LEU A 69 12.94 9.85 6.23
N THR A 70 13.31 11.07 5.84
CA THR A 70 12.76 12.28 6.47
C THR A 70 11.28 12.46 6.19
N PHE A 71 10.80 12.15 4.97
CA PHE A 71 9.38 12.18 4.62
C PHE A 71 8.57 11.18 5.44
N VAL A 72 9.08 9.95 5.62
CA VAL A 72 8.44 8.92 6.45
C VAL A 72 8.33 9.39 7.89
N GLN A 73 9.40 9.96 8.45
CA GLN A 73 9.36 10.54 9.80
C GLN A 73 8.31 11.66 9.91
N GLN A 74 8.22 12.55 8.91
CA GLN A 74 7.21 13.60 8.86
C GLN A 74 5.79 13.04 8.71
N SER A 75 5.56 12.01 7.90
CA SER A 75 4.26 11.35 7.75
C SER A 75 3.79 10.69 9.06
N TYR A 76 4.68 10.08 9.84
CA TYR A 76 4.33 9.55 11.17
C TYR A 76 3.88 10.64 12.14
N THR A 77 4.43 11.85 12.05
CA THR A 77 3.97 12.97 12.89
C THR A 77 2.59 13.49 12.50
N GLU A 78 2.19 13.39 11.22
CA GLU A 78 0.85 13.73 10.73
C GLU A 78 -0.20 12.65 11.05
N VAL A 79 0.19 11.37 11.00
CA VAL A 79 -0.68 10.25 11.40
C VAL A 79 -1.09 10.36 12.88
N ARG A 80 -0.23 10.92 13.74
CA ARG A 80 -0.57 11.20 15.14
C ARG A 80 -1.59 12.33 15.32
N LYS A 81 -1.82 13.15 14.29
CA LYS A 81 -2.92 14.15 14.27
C LYS A 81 -4.25 13.54 13.85
N ILE A 82 -4.26 12.27 13.43
CA ILE A 82 -5.49 11.49 13.30
C ILE A 82 -5.95 11.21 14.73
N ILE A 83 -6.71 12.14 15.27
CA ILE A 83 -7.65 11.90 16.36
C ILE A 83 -8.54 10.76 15.93
N TRP A 84 -8.17 9.54 16.34
CA TRP A 84 -9.00 8.38 16.11
C TRP A 84 -10.33 8.62 16.84
N PRO A 85 -11.46 8.54 16.13
CA PRO A 85 -12.76 8.90 16.66
C PRO A 85 -13.03 8.08 17.92
N THR A 86 -13.57 8.75 18.94
CA THR A 86 -13.86 8.10 20.21
C THR A 86 -14.93 7.03 20.00
N ARG A 87 -14.88 5.93 20.77
CA ARG A 87 -15.85 4.83 20.62
C ARG A 87 -17.30 5.31 20.75
N GLN A 88 -17.54 6.38 21.50
CA GLN A 88 -18.86 6.96 21.71
C GLN A 88 -19.44 7.53 20.40
N GLU A 89 -18.66 8.30 19.65
CA GLU A 89 -19.10 8.88 18.36
C GLU A 89 -19.38 7.82 17.29
N THR A 90 -18.58 6.74 17.28
CA THR A 90 -18.76 5.62 16.35
C THR A 90 -20.06 4.84 16.65
N LEU A 91 -20.41 4.69 17.93
CA LEU A 91 -21.63 4.01 18.35
C LEU A 91 -22.89 4.82 17.99
N HIS A 92 -22.87 6.14 18.12
CA HIS A 92 -24.01 6.97 17.72
C HIS A 92 -24.37 6.79 16.25
N THR A 93 -23.36 6.85 15.36
CA THR A 93 -23.58 6.71 13.92
C THR A 93 -24.04 5.29 13.54
N THR A 94 -23.44 4.26 14.13
CA THR A 94 -23.84 2.86 13.86
C THR A 94 -25.23 2.52 14.39
N LEU A 95 -25.63 3.06 15.55
CA LEU A 95 -26.97 2.87 16.12
C LEU A 95 -28.02 3.52 15.21
N ILE A 96 -27.79 4.75 14.74
CA ILE A 96 -28.69 5.43 13.78
C ILE A 96 -28.87 4.57 12.52
N VAL A 97 -27.78 4.10 11.91
CA VAL A 97 -27.84 3.25 10.70
C VAL A 97 -28.57 1.94 10.98
N THR A 98 -28.33 1.31 12.14
CA THR A 98 -29.00 0.07 12.54
C THR A 98 -30.50 0.25 12.67
N VAL A 99 -30.95 1.35 13.29
CA VAL A 99 -32.37 1.67 13.44
C VAL A 99 -33.03 1.90 12.08
N VAL A 100 -32.42 2.70 11.21
CA VAL A 100 -32.95 2.95 9.85
C VAL A 100 -33.05 1.64 9.06
N THR A 101 -32.01 0.80 9.11
CA THR A 101 -32.00 -0.49 8.41
C THR A 101 -33.05 -1.46 8.97
N ALA A 102 -33.25 -1.48 10.29
CA ALA A 102 -34.29 -2.30 10.93
C ALA A 102 -35.70 -1.87 10.49
N ILE A 103 -35.96 -0.56 10.40
CA ILE A 103 -37.23 -0.02 9.91
C ILE A 103 -37.46 -0.44 8.45
N MET A 104 -36.46 -0.26 7.59
CA MET A 104 -36.57 -0.65 6.18
C MET A 104 -36.82 -2.15 6.01
N SER A 105 -36.11 -2.99 6.77
CA SER A 105 -36.32 -4.44 6.80
C SER A 105 -37.75 -4.80 7.22
N LEU A 106 -38.29 -4.15 8.24
CA LEU A 106 -39.63 -4.41 8.75
C LEU A 106 -40.73 -3.99 7.76
N ILE A 107 -40.54 -2.86 7.06
CA ILE A 107 -41.46 -2.38 6.02
C ILE A 107 -41.49 -3.37 4.84
N LEU A 108 -40.32 -3.79 4.34
CA LEU A 108 -40.24 -4.76 3.25
C LEU A 108 -40.90 -6.09 3.66
N TRP A 109 -40.53 -6.63 4.82
CA TRP A 109 -41.10 -7.87 5.33
C TRP A 109 -42.64 -7.83 5.45
N GLY A 110 -43.19 -6.72 5.94
CA GLY A 110 -44.64 -6.55 6.04
C GLY A 110 -45.32 -6.51 4.67
N LEU A 111 -44.74 -5.76 3.73
CA LEU A 111 -45.28 -5.63 2.36
C LEU A 111 -45.22 -6.95 1.60
N ASP A 112 -44.08 -7.64 1.64
CA ASP A 112 -43.89 -8.96 1.04
C ASP A 112 -44.87 -9.99 1.64
N GLY A 113 -45.06 -9.98 2.96
CA GLY A 113 -46.01 -10.87 3.63
C GLY A 113 -47.47 -10.65 3.21
N ILE A 114 -47.88 -9.39 3.03
CA ILE A 114 -49.23 -9.03 2.54
C ILE A 114 -49.39 -9.43 1.08
N LEU A 115 -48.40 -9.19 0.23
CA LEU A 115 -48.42 -9.60 -1.18
C LEU A 115 -48.57 -11.10 -1.33
N VAL A 116 -47.80 -11.90 -0.59
CA VAL A 116 -47.89 -13.37 -0.64
C VAL A 116 -49.27 -13.84 -0.20
N ARG A 117 -49.83 -13.26 0.87
CA ARG A 117 -51.18 -13.61 1.34
C ARG A 117 -52.26 -13.25 0.32
N LEU A 118 -52.15 -12.09 -0.34
CA LEU A 118 -53.08 -11.68 -1.40
C LEU A 118 -52.98 -12.59 -2.64
N VAL A 119 -51.76 -12.86 -3.11
CA VAL A 119 -51.54 -13.73 -4.28
C VAL A 119 -52.03 -15.16 -3.98
N SER A 120 -51.78 -15.68 -2.79
CA SER A 120 -52.27 -16.98 -2.36
C SER A 120 -53.81 -17.03 -2.28
N PHE A 121 -54.45 -15.97 -1.77
CA PHE A 121 -55.91 -15.89 -1.72
C PHE A 121 -56.53 -15.87 -3.13
N ILE A 122 -55.99 -15.07 -4.04
CA ILE A 122 -56.47 -14.97 -5.42
C ILE A 122 -56.25 -16.29 -6.19
N THR A 123 -55.09 -16.92 -6.02
CA THR A 123 -54.77 -18.19 -6.70
C THR A 123 -55.57 -19.36 -6.11
N GLY A 124 -55.79 -19.37 -4.79
CA GLY A 124 -56.58 -20.39 -4.10
C GLY A 124 -58.07 -20.34 -4.42
N LEU A 125 -58.60 -19.20 -4.85
CA LEU A 125 -59.97 -19.03 -5.35
C LEU A 125 -60.17 -19.54 -6.79
N ARG A 126 -59.08 -19.87 -7.50
CA ARG A 126 -59.10 -20.40 -8.87
C ARG A 126 -58.80 -21.90 -8.88
N PHE A 127 -59.48 -22.65 -8.02
CA PHE A 127 -59.66 -24.10 -8.10
C PHE A 127 -61.09 -24.45 -7.69
#